data_AF-A0A4Y8CBN7-F1
#
_entry.id   AF-A0A4Y8CBN7-F1
#
_cell.length_a   1.000
_cell.length_b   1.000
_cell.length_c   1.000
_cell.angle_alpha   90.00
_cell.angle_beta   90.00
_cell.angle_gamma   90.00
#
_symmetry.space_group_name_H-M   'P 1'
#
loop_
_entity.id
_entity.type
_entity.pdbx_description
1 polymer ?
#
loop_
_entity_poly.entity_id
_entity_poly.type
_entity_poly.pdbx_seq_one_letter_code
_entity_poly.pdbx_strand_id
1 'polypeptide(L)'
;LTLAISVTISGFVALTLTPSLCALFLRRNEGEPFKFVKKFNDFFDWSTSVFSAGVAYILKRTIRFVLIFCIMLGAIFYLNKAVPNSLVPEEDQGLMISIINLPSASALHRTISEVDHISQEVLKTNGVKDAMAMIGFDLFT
;
A
#
# COMPACT_ATOMS: atom_id res chain seq x y z
N LEU A 1 17.69 -4.08 0.74
CA LEU A 1 18.48 -5.31 0.51
C LEU A 1 17.65 -6.42 -0.13
N THR A 2 16.49 -6.77 0.46
CA THR A 2 15.61 -7.86 -0.02
C THR A 2 15.29 -7.77 -1.51
N LEU A 3 14.82 -6.61 -1.99
CA LEU A 3 14.49 -6.41 -3.42
C LEU A 3 15.72 -6.52 -4.34
N ALA A 4 16.87 -6.02 -3.90
CA ALA A 4 18.08 -6.04 -4.70
C ALA A 4 18.58 -7.49 -4.89
N ILE A 5 18.64 -8.27 -3.81
CA ILE A 5 19.04 -9.67 -3.85
C ILE A 5 18.02 -10.50 -4.65
N SER A 6 16.72 -10.31 -4.41
CA SER A 6 15.67 -11.07 -5.11
C SER A 6 15.67 -10.80 -6.61
N VAL A 7 15.77 -9.53 -7.05
CA VAL A 7 15.87 -9.18 -8.47
C VAL A 7 17.16 -9.69 -9.09
N THR A 8 18.28 -9.67 -8.36
CA THR A 8 19.56 -10.18 -8.88
C THR A 8 19.49 -11.68 -9.11
N ILE A 9 18.97 -12.44 -8.13
CA ILE A 9 18.76 -13.88 -8.29
C ILE A 9 17.74 -14.15 -9.41
N SER A 10 16.66 -13.38 -9.48
CA SER A 10 15.66 -13.49 -10.56
C SER A 10 16.30 -13.26 -11.94
N GLY A 11 17.18 -12.27 -12.07
CA GLY A 11 17.93 -12.00 -13.29
C GLY A 11 18.87 -13.15 -13.66
N PHE A 12 19.58 -13.71 -12.67
CA PHE A 12 20.42 -14.89 -12.88
C PHE A 12 19.60 -16.09 -13.35
N VAL A 13 18.45 -16.35 -12.73
CA VAL A 13 17.52 -17.42 -13.12
C VAL A 13 16.98 -17.19 -14.53
N ALA A 14 16.59 -15.95 -14.85
CA ALA A 14 16.07 -15.58 -16.17
C ALA A 14 17.11 -15.74 -17.30
N LEU A 15 18.40 -15.56 -17.01
CA LEU A 15 19.48 -15.70 -17.98
C LEU A 15 20.04 -17.12 -18.10
N THR A 16 19.85 -17.98 -17.09
CA THR A 16 20.43 -19.33 -17.06
C THR A 16 19.36 -20.42 -17.14
N LEU A 17 18.52 -20.51 -16.12
CA LEU A 17 17.54 -21.56 -15.97
C LEU A 17 16.37 -21.40 -16.94
N THR A 18 15.84 -20.19 -17.11
CA THR A 18 14.72 -19.93 -18.02
C THR A 18 15.03 -20.35 -19.46
N PRO A 19 16.12 -19.92 -20.12
CA PRO A 19 16.41 -20.37 -21.48
C PRO A 19 16.72 -21.88 -21.54
N SER A 20 17.38 -22.44 -20.53
CA SER A 20 17.66 -23.88 -20.47
C SER A 20 16.38 -24.72 -20.42
N LEU A 21 15.43 -24.34 -19.54
CA LEU A 21 14.14 -25.02 -19.43
C LEU A 21 13.27 -24.78 -20.66
N CYS A 22 13.25 -23.57 -21.22
CA CYS A 22 12.53 -23.30 -22.46
C CYS A 22 13.06 -24.16 -23.62
N ALA A 23 14.39 -24.30 -23.76
CA ALA A 23 14.98 -25.11 -24.82
C ALA A 23 14.63 -26.60 -24.69
N LEU A 24 14.46 -27.11 -23.46
CA LEU A 24 14.17 -28.52 -23.21
C LEU A 24 12.66 -28.86 -23.23
N PHE A 25 11.81 -27.98 -22.69
CA PHE A 25 10.40 -28.29 -22.45
C PHE A 25 9.42 -27.59 -23.39
N LEU A 26 9.82 -26.48 -24.04
CA LEU A 26 8.92 -25.76 -24.91
C LEU A 26 8.71 -26.54 -26.21
N ARG A 27 7.46 -26.93 -26.47
CA ARG A 27 7.08 -27.65 -27.68
C ARG A 27 6.97 -26.69 -28.86
N ARG A 28 7.32 -27.17 -30.05
CA ARG A 28 7.27 -26.37 -31.30
C ARG A 28 5.84 -25.97 -31.69
N ASN A 29 4.86 -26.81 -31.39
CA ASN A 29 3.46 -26.56 -31.69
C ASN A 29 2.74 -26.01 -30.46
N GLU A 30 2.19 -24.81 -30.60
CA GLU A 30 1.21 -24.27 -29.68
C GLU A 30 -0.15 -24.88 -30.06
N GLY A 31 -0.77 -25.61 -29.13
CA GLY A 31 -2.14 -26.11 -29.32
C GLY A 31 -3.14 -24.94 -29.42
N GLU A 32 -4.37 -25.20 -29.84
CA GLU A 32 -5.39 -24.14 -29.86
C GLU A 32 -5.53 -23.52 -28.46
N PRO A 33 -5.24 -22.22 -28.30
CA PRO A 33 -5.41 -21.56 -27.02
C PRO A 33 -6.89 -21.53 -26.65
N PHE A 34 -7.17 -21.52 -25.34
CA PHE A 34 -8.54 -21.34 -24.86
C PHE A 34 -9.20 -20.12 -25.53
N LYS A 35 -10.49 -20.22 -25.86
CA LYS A 35 -11.23 -19.18 -26.61
C LYS A 35 -11.09 -17.78 -26.01
N PHE A 36 -11.02 -17.67 -24.67
CA PHE A 36 -10.81 -16.38 -24.00
C PHE A 36 -9.39 -15.84 -24.20
N VAL A 37 -8.36 -16.70 -24.14
CA VAL A 37 -6.95 -16.33 -24.35
C VAL A 37 -6.77 -15.86 -25.79
N LYS A 38 -7.38 -16.55 -26.75
CA LYS A 38 -7.35 -16.14 -28.15
C LYS A 38 -7.94 -14.75 -28.34
N LYS A 39 -9.15 -14.51 -27.81
CA LYS A 39 -9.81 -13.19 -27.89
C LYS A 39 -9.02 -12.10 -27.16
N PHE A 40 -8.35 -12.43 -26.07
CA PHE A 40 -7.45 -11.52 -25.37
C PHE A 40 -6.22 -11.17 -26.22
N ASN A 41 -5.60 -12.16 -26.86
CA ASN A 41 -4.47 -11.95 -27.78
C ASN A 41 -4.88 -11.06 -28.96
N ASP A 42 -6.05 -11.33 -29.57
CA ASP A 42 -6.57 -10.50 -30.66
C ASP A 42 -6.79 -9.03 -30.21
N PHE A 43 -7.29 -8.83 -28.99
CA PHE A 43 -7.43 -7.49 -28.40
C PHE A 43 -6.07 -6.83 -28.11
N PHE A 44 -5.10 -7.60 -27.63
CA PHE A 44 -3.75 -7.12 -27.35
C PHE A 44 -3.02 -6.70 -28.64
N ASP A 45 -3.19 -7.45 -29.73
CA ASP A 45 -2.64 -7.12 -31.04
C ASP A 45 -3.25 -5.82 -31.60
N TRP A 46 -4.56 -5.64 -31.42
CA TRP A 46 -5.21 -4.37 -31.73
C TRP A 46 -4.65 -3.22 -30.87
N SER A 47 -4.49 -3.41 -29.57
CA SER A 47 -3.91 -2.40 -28.67
C SER A 47 -2.47 -2.05 -29.05
N THR A 48 -1.68 -3.02 -29.51
CA THR A 48 -0.32 -2.81 -30.00
C THR A 48 -0.31 -1.95 -31.27
N SER A 49 -1.27 -2.18 -32.16
CA SER A 49 -1.45 -1.37 -33.37
C SER A 49 -1.85 0.07 -33.04
N VAL A 50 -2.76 0.26 -32.07
CA VAL A 50 -3.13 1.59 -31.56
C VAL A 50 -1.95 2.29 -30.89
N PHE A 51 -1.19 1.56 -30.07
CA PHE A 51 -0.01 2.11 -29.38
C PHE A 51 1.04 2.60 -30.38
N SER A 52 1.42 1.78 -31.36
CA SER A 52 2.40 2.16 -32.39
C SER A 52 1.93 3.35 -33.23
N ALA A 53 0.65 3.41 -33.61
CA ALA A 53 0.07 4.57 -34.29
C ALA A 53 0.10 5.83 -33.41
N GLY A 54 -0.18 5.69 -32.10
CA GLY A 54 -0.09 6.76 -31.12
C GLY A 54 1.34 7.28 -30.96
N VAL A 55 2.33 6.39 -30.87
CA VAL A 55 3.76 6.76 -30.84
C VAL A 55 4.13 7.53 -32.11
N ALA A 56 3.76 7.04 -33.29
CA ALA A 56 4.03 7.74 -34.55
C ALA A 56 3.35 9.13 -34.60
N TYR A 57 2.15 9.26 -34.03
CA TYR A 57 1.45 10.54 -33.91
C TYR A 57 2.15 11.52 -32.97
N ILE A 58 2.67 11.03 -31.83
CA ILE A 58 3.42 11.83 -30.86
C ILE A 58 4.72 12.34 -31.48
N LEU A 59 5.46 11.47 -32.18
CA LEU A 59 6.73 11.82 -32.84
C LEU A 59 6.57 12.90 -33.92
N LYS A 60 5.43 12.94 -34.63
CA LYS A 60 5.12 14.02 -35.58
C LYS A 60 4.74 15.34 -34.91
N ARG A 61 4.47 15.34 -33.59
CA ARG A 61 3.90 16.45 -32.83
C ARG A 61 4.72 16.74 -31.57
N THR A 62 6.04 16.53 -31.64
CA THR A 62 6.97 16.56 -30.49
C THR A 62 6.79 17.78 -29.59
N ILE A 63 6.74 18.99 -30.15
CA ILE A 63 6.65 20.23 -29.34
C ILE A 63 5.39 20.23 -28.45
N ARG A 64 4.25 19.76 -28.96
CA ARG A 64 3.00 19.69 -28.18
C ARG A 64 3.11 18.72 -27.01
N PHE A 65 3.71 17.56 -27.24
CA PHE A 65 3.86 16.54 -26.19
C PHE A 65 4.97 16.88 -25.19
N VAL A 66 6.01 17.60 -25.60
CA VAL A 66 7.00 18.19 -24.68
C VAL A 66 6.32 19.21 -23.76
N LEU A 67 5.42 20.06 -24.27
CA LEU A 67 4.65 20.99 -23.45
C LEU A 67 3.77 20.25 -22.43
N ILE A 68 3.06 19.20 -22.85
CA ILE A 68 2.30 18.33 -21.94
C ILE A 68 3.20 17.72 -20.86
N PHE A 69 4.40 17.27 -21.21
CA PHE A 69 5.37 16.75 -20.24
C PHE A 69 5.82 17.83 -19.23
N CYS A 70 6.07 19.06 -19.68
CA CYS A 70 6.37 20.18 -18.78
C CYS A 70 5.19 20.51 -17.84
N ILE A 71 3.95 20.47 -18.34
CA ILE A 71 2.75 20.63 -17.51
C ILE A 71 2.69 19.52 -16.45
N MET A 72 2.96 18.27 -16.83
CA MET A 72 2.98 17.13 -15.91
C MET A 72 4.01 17.31 -14.80
N LEU A 73 5.23 17.79 -15.13
CA LEU A 73 6.25 18.14 -14.12
C LEU A 73 5.76 19.21 -13.14
N GLY A 74 5.11 20.27 -13.65
CA GLY A 74 4.48 21.29 -12.81
C GLY A 74 3.40 20.72 -11.90
N ALA A 75 2.56 19.83 -12.42
CA ALA A 75 1.53 19.14 -11.65
C ALA A 75 2.13 18.25 -10.55
N ILE A 76 3.21 17.53 -10.83
CA ILE A 76 3.92 16.71 -9.84
C ILE A 76 4.47 17.59 -8.71
N PHE A 77 5.08 18.72 -9.03
CA PHE A 77 5.59 19.66 -8.01
C PHE A 77 4.46 20.21 -7.14
N TYR A 78 3.32 20.55 -7.75
CA TYR A 78 2.15 21.01 -7.02
C TYR A 78 1.57 19.91 -6.12
N LEU A 79 1.40 18.70 -6.64
CA LEU A 79 0.91 17.54 -5.89
C LEU A 79 1.82 17.19 -4.72
N ASN A 80 3.15 17.22 -4.92
CA ASN A 80 4.11 16.97 -3.87
C ASN A 80 3.99 17.97 -2.70
N LYS A 81 3.63 19.23 -3.00
CA LYS A 81 3.35 20.24 -1.96
C LYS A 81 1.96 20.11 -1.33
N ALA A 82 0.99 19.58 -2.07
CA ALA A 82 -0.38 19.44 -1.61
C ALA A 82 -0.59 18.21 -0.72
N VAL A 83 0.17 17.13 -0.94
CA VAL A 83 0.08 15.89 -0.15
C VAL A 83 0.74 16.09 1.22
N PRO A 84 0.03 15.88 2.33
CA PRO A 84 0.62 15.97 3.67
C PRO A 84 1.59 14.82 3.92
N ASN A 85 2.66 15.11 4.65
CA ASN A 85 3.66 14.11 5.03
C ASN A 85 3.27 13.45 6.36
N SER A 86 3.48 12.14 6.45
CA SER A 86 3.42 11.37 7.70
C SER A 86 4.64 10.44 7.75
N LEU A 87 5.06 10.05 8.96
CA LEU A 87 6.21 9.16 9.15
C LEU A 87 5.82 7.71 8.80
N VAL A 88 4.84 7.19 9.51
CA VAL A 88 4.25 5.86 9.35
C VAL A 88 2.77 5.99 9.72
N PRO A 89 1.85 5.38 8.99
CA PRO A 89 0.44 5.36 9.37
C PRO A 89 0.25 4.68 10.73
N GLU A 90 -0.65 5.23 11.54
CA GLU A 90 -1.08 4.57 12.77
C GLU A 90 -1.92 3.34 12.39
N GLU A 91 -1.49 2.17 12.83
CA GLU A 91 -2.18 0.91 12.58
C GLU A 91 -3.15 0.60 13.71
N ASP A 92 -4.31 0.05 13.37
CA ASP A 92 -5.23 -0.50 14.37
C ASP A 92 -4.63 -1.80 14.95
N GLN A 93 -4.09 -1.71 16.15
CA GLN A 93 -3.50 -2.84 16.87
C GLN A 93 -4.53 -3.65 17.67
N GLY A 94 -5.81 -3.27 17.63
CA GLY A 94 -6.85 -3.85 18.50
C GLY A 94 -6.67 -3.52 19.98
N LEU A 95 -5.86 -2.50 20.29
CA LEU A 95 -5.54 -2.05 21.64
C LEU A 95 -5.68 -0.53 21.71
N MET A 96 -6.27 -0.03 22.79
CA MET A 96 -6.37 1.39 23.09
C MET A 96 -6.06 1.64 24.56
N ILE A 97 -5.42 2.76 24.86
CA ILE A 97 -5.02 3.15 26.22
C ILE A 97 -5.71 4.47 26.55
N SER A 98 -6.30 4.57 27.74
CA SER A 98 -6.91 5.80 28.25
C SER A 98 -6.18 6.24 29.51
N ILE A 99 -5.83 7.54 29.57
CA ILE A 99 -5.11 8.13 30.70
C ILE A 99 -6.10 8.99 31.49
N ILE A 100 -6.35 8.62 32.75
CA ILE A 100 -7.35 9.24 33.61
C ILE A 100 -6.63 10.05 34.70
N ASN A 101 -6.77 11.38 34.65
CA ASN A 101 -6.17 12.29 35.63
C ASN A 101 -7.24 13.01 36.45
N LEU A 102 -7.13 12.92 37.78
CA LEU A 102 -7.98 13.65 38.73
C LEU A 102 -7.25 14.89 39.28
N PRO A 103 -7.96 15.85 39.93
CA PRO A 103 -7.33 16.99 40.59
C PRO A 103 -6.21 16.56 41.54
N SER A 104 -5.13 17.36 41.63
CA SER A 104 -3.87 17.03 42.33
C SER A 104 -3.98 16.73 43.84
N ALA A 105 -5.12 17.05 44.47
CA ALA A 105 -5.41 16.75 45.87
C ALA A 105 -6.47 15.63 46.05
N SER A 106 -6.78 14.88 44.99
CA SER A 106 -7.75 13.78 45.05
C SER A 106 -7.16 12.59 45.80
N ALA A 107 -7.87 12.14 46.84
CA ALA A 107 -7.53 10.90 47.52
C ALA A 107 -7.74 9.69 46.59
N LEU A 108 -6.97 8.61 46.79
CA LEU A 108 -7.01 7.39 45.96
C LEU A 108 -8.43 6.81 45.81
N HIS A 109 -9.24 6.87 46.88
CA HIS A 109 -10.63 6.40 46.85
C HIS A 109 -11.48 7.11 45.79
N ARG A 110 -11.25 8.41 45.56
CA ARG A 110 -11.95 9.14 44.50
C ARG A 110 -11.54 8.65 43.12
N THR A 111 -10.26 8.37 42.91
CA THR A 111 -9.76 7.81 41.64
C THR A 111 -10.35 6.43 41.37
N ILE A 112 -10.49 5.59 42.39
CA ILE A 112 -11.12 4.26 42.23
C ILE A 112 -12.57 4.40 41.74
N SER A 113 -13.36 5.26 42.39
CA SER A 113 -14.76 5.46 42.01
C SER A 113 -14.93 5.97 40.57
N GLU A 114 -14.06 6.87 40.13
CA GLU A 114 -14.10 7.39 38.76
C GLU A 114 -13.66 6.35 37.72
N VAL A 115 -12.60 5.59 38.02
CA VAL A 115 -12.11 4.53 37.12
C VAL A 115 -13.14 3.40 36.96
N ASP A 116 -13.81 3.00 38.04
CA ASP A 116 -14.86 1.97 37.98
C ASP A 116 -16.05 2.44 37.12
N HIS A 117 -16.45 3.70 37.26
CA HIS A 117 -17.50 4.30 36.43
C HIS A 117 -17.10 4.32 34.95
N ILE A 118 -15.88 4.75 34.63
CA ILE A 118 -15.37 4.79 33.25
C ILE A 118 -15.23 3.39 32.66
N SER A 119 -14.72 2.42 33.44
CA SER A 119 -14.55 1.03 33.02
C SER A 119 -15.88 0.39 32.62
N GLN A 120 -16.95 0.63 33.38
CA GLN A 120 -18.28 0.13 33.03
C GLN A 120 -18.82 0.68 31.70
N GLU A 121 -18.59 1.95 31.41
CA GLU A 121 -19.01 2.56 30.14
C GLU A 121 -18.15 2.08 28.96
N VAL A 122 -16.85 1.90 29.16
CA VAL A 122 -15.93 1.35 28.15
C VAL A 122 -16.33 -0.08 27.78
N LEU A 123 -16.68 -0.92 28.74
CA LEU A 123 -17.13 -2.31 28.49
C LEU A 123 -18.47 -2.40 27.76
N LYS A 124 -19.32 -1.37 27.84
CA LYS A 124 -20.58 -1.30 27.06
C LYS A 124 -20.35 -0.82 25.64
N THR A 125 -19.17 -0.27 25.32
CA THR A 125 -18.87 0.27 24.00
C THR A 125 -18.58 -0.86 23.01
N ASN A 126 -19.20 -0.79 21.83
CA ASN A 126 -19.02 -1.80 20.78
C ASN A 126 -17.55 -1.88 20.35
N GLY A 127 -17.04 -3.10 20.18
CA GLY A 127 -15.66 -3.35 19.77
C GLY A 127 -14.66 -3.52 20.92
N VAL A 128 -15.10 -3.33 22.17
CA VAL A 128 -14.28 -3.60 23.36
C VAL A 128 -14.53 -5.02 23.85
N LYS A 129 -13.45 -5.79 24.03
CA LYS A 129 -13.51 -7.17 24.53
C LYS A 129 -13.38 -7.23 26.06
N ASP A 130 -12.36 -6.55 26.58
CA ASP A 130 -12.04 -6.47 27.99
C ASP A 130 -11.32 -5.15 28.29
N ALA A 131 -11.35 -4.72 29.55
CA ALA A 131 -10.72 -3.50 30.01
C ALA A 131 -9.90 -3.80 31.29
N MET A 132 -8.65 -3.33 31.31
CA MET A 132 -7.76 -3.42 32.47
C MET A 132 -7.46 -2.00 32.96
N ALA A 133 -7.53 -1.78 34.26
CA ALA A 133 -7.21 -0.50 34.88
C ALA A 133 -6.14 -0.65 35.97
N MET A 134 -5.16 0.25 35.96
CA MET A 134 -4.17 0.41 37.03
C MET A 134 -4.44 1.74 37.74
N ILE A 135 -4.91 1.68 38.98
CA ILE A 135 -5.39 2.86 39.72
C ILE A 135 -4.26 3.41 40.59
N GLY A 136 -4.01 4.72 40.53
CA GLY A 136 -2.93 5.37 41.28
C GLY A 136 -1.53 5.17 40.68
N PHE A 137 -1.46 4.72 39.43
CA PHE A 137 -0.24 4.58 38.64
C PHE A 137 -0.23 5.65 37.55
N ASP A 138 0.89 6.36 37.40
CA ASP A 138 1.13 7.29 36.30
C ASP A 138 2.09 6.64 35.30
N LEU A 139 1.77 6.71 34.02
CA LEU A 139 2.56 6.09 32.95
C LEU A 139 3.72 7.00 32.50
N PHE A 140 3.67 8.31 32.82
CA PHE A 140 4.63 9.31 32.37
C PHE A 140 5.60 9.82 33.45
N THR A 141 5.50 9.32 34.69
CA THR A 141 6.43 9.59 35.81
C THR A 141 7.27 8.35 36.11
#